data_AF-A0A0G0J781-F1
#
_entry.id   AF-A0A0G0J781-F1
#
_cell.length_a   1.000
_cell.length_b   1.000
_cell.length_c   1.000
_cell.angle_alpha   90.00
_cell.angle_beta   90.00
_cell.angle_gamma   90.00
#
_symmetry.space_group_name_H-M   'P 1'
#
loop_
_entity.id
_entity.type
_entity.pdbx_description
1 polymer ?
#
loop_
_entity_poly.entity_id
_entity_poly.type
_entity_poly.pdbx_seq_one_letter_code
_entity_poly.pdbx_strand_id
1 'polypeptide(L)'
;MNVSRNPFLTWLDRSVNECLKYKKQIAFGLVAALLASGLVVGYLFFKNNANTSAYKDFITALKHYDGVVMTSQERFNDPSVKYFTTEHDKWTQTENIFNQGYQKHSRTNLGCMFLAFRAESLLNLGKIDEATTLFNEAINKMPNNDIKDYYKVKVALIKMDKNDTQGIEELQKMADTENSIANDLALYKLGAHYWNQKKFKEAKEYWQRLLVKTGGSQTGHSSPFAQEIKEKLNLFSTENL
;
A
#
# COMPACT_ATOMS: atom_id res chain seq x y z
N MET A 1 1.26 -77.20 -13.34
CA MET A 1 1.55 -76.08 -12.40
C MET A 1 0.51 -74.99 -12.64
N ASN A 2 -0.34 -74.72 -11.64
CA ASN A 2 -1.33 -73.63 -11.69
C ASN A 2 -0.60 -72.35 -11.27
N VAL A 3 -0.29 -71.47 -12.23
CA VAL A 3 0.31 -70.17 -11.91
C VAL A 3 -0.77 -69.30 -11.28
N SER A 4 -0.65 -69.00 -9.98
CA SER A 4 -1.57 -68.09 -9.30
C SER A 4 -1.52 -66.73 -9.97
N ARG A 5 -2.61 -66.30 -10.62
CA ARG A 5 -2.69 -64.95 -11.19
C ARG A 5 -2.50 -63.92 -10.08
N ASN A 6 -1.60 -62.96 -10.30
CA ASN A 6 -1.28 -61.91 -9.34
C ASN A 6 -2.55 -61.07 -9.06
N PRO A 7 -2.98 -60.91 -7.80
CA PRO A 7 -4.19 -60.17 -7.43
C PRO A 7 -4.16 -58.71 -7.92
N PHE A 8 -2.98 -58.09 -8.00
CA PHE A 8 -2.81 -56.74 -8.55
C PHE A 8 -3.24 -56.66 -10.02
N LEU A 9 -2.86 -57.64 -10.85
CA LEU A 9 -3.23 -57.67 -12.27
C LEU A 9 -4.75 -57.84 -12.44
N THR A 10 -5.39 -58.65 -11.59
CA THR A 10 -6.86 -58.81 -11.65
C THR A 10 -7.61 -57.56 -11.19
N TRP A 11 -7.05 -56.79 -10.25
CA TRP A 11 -7.59 -55.49 -9.85
C TRP A 11 -7.41 -54.44 -10.95
N LEU A 12 -6.27 -54.46 -11.64
CA LEU A 12 -5.98 -53.58 -12.78
C LEU A 12 -6.97 -53.85 -13.93
N ASP A 13 -7.16 -55.12 -14.33
CA ASP A 13 -8.08 -55.50 -15.40
C ASP A 13 -9.53 -55.08 -15.09
N ARG A 14 -9.98 -55.25 -13.85
CA ARG A 14 -11.31 -54.77 -13.43
C ARG A 14 -11.42 -53.25 -13.51
N SER A 15 -10.40 -52.53 -13.06
CA SER A 15 -10.37 -51.07 -13.10
C SER A 15 -10.40 -50.54 -14.53
N VAL A 16 -9.64 -51.16 -15.44
CA VAL A 16 -9.62 -50.81 -16.87
C VAL A 16 -10.97 -51.08 -17.54
N ASN A 17 -11.59 -52.23 -17.29
CA ASN A 17 -12.88 -52.57 -17.87
C ASN A 17 -14.01 -51.65 -17.40
N GLU A 18 -14.02 -51.27 -16.12
CA GLU A 18 -14.95 -50.24 -15.62
C GLU A 18 -14.67 -48.86 -16.22
N CYS A 19 -13.40 -48.48 -16.39
CA CYS A 19 -13.01 -47.24 -17.06
C CYS A 19 -13.49 -47.19 -18.53
N LEU A 20 -13.39 -48.31 -19.24
CA LEU A 20 -13.87 -48.45 -20.63
C LEU A 20 -15.41 -48.35 -20.72
N LYS A 21 -16.14 -48.82 -19.72
CA LYS A 21 -17.60 -48.69 -19.63
C LYS A 21 -18.03 -47.22 -19.61
N TYR A 22 -17.23 -46.36 -18.96
CA TYR A 22 -17.48 -44.93 -18.84
C TYR A 22 -16.60 -44.06 -19.75
N LYS A 23 -15.99 -44.62 -20.81
CA LYS A 23 -15.03 -43.91 -21.66
C LYS A 23 -15.53 -42.57 -22.20
N LYS A 24 -16.84 -42.45 -22.50
CA LYS A 24 -17.46 -41.19 -22.96
C LYS A 24 -17.55 -40.15 -21.86
N GLN A 25 -17.99 -40.53 -20.66
CA GLN A 25 -18.06 -39.63 -19.51
C GLN A 25 -16.66 -39.17 -19.07
N ILE A 26 -15.68 -40.09 -19.08
CA ILE A 26 -14.28 -39.79 -18.75
C ILE A 26 -13.68 -38.84 -19.80
N ALA A 27 -13.89 -39.11 -21.09
CA ALA A 27 -13.45 -38.21 -22.16
C ALA A 27 -14.07 -36.81 -22.03
N PHE A 28 -15.37 -36.72 -21.74
CA PHE A 28 -16.04 -35.44 -21.50
C PHE A 28 -15.47 -34.72 -20.27
N GLY A 29 -15.23 -35.45 -19.18
CA GLY A 29 -14.61 -34.92 -17.96
C GLY A 29 -13.21 -34.37 -18.21
N LEU A 30 -12.39 -35.06 -19.00
CA LEU A 30 -11.05 -34.60 -19.39
C LEU A 30 -11.11 -33.35 -20.28
N VAL A 31 -12.01 -33.31 -21.26
CA VAL A 31 -12.21 -32.12 -22.11
C VAL A 31 -12.67 -30.93 -21.26
N ALA A 32 -13.65 -31.14 -20.38
CA ALA A 32 -14.12 -30.10 -19.47
C ALA A 32 -13.00 -29.60 -18.55
N ALA A 33 -12.17 -30.50 -18.00
CA ALA A 33 -11.02 -30.15 -17.17
C ALA A 33 -9.96 -29.34 -17.96
N LEU A 34 -9.69 -29.70 -19.22
CA LEU A 34 -8.76 -28.97 -20.09
C LEU A 34 -9.29 -27.59 -20.47
N LEU A 35 -10.59 -27.46 -20.73
CA LEU A 35 -11.21 -26.15 -20.98
C LEU A 35 -11.15 -25.26 -19.74
N ALA A 36 -11.48 -25.82 -18.56
CA ALA A 36 -11.40 -25.09 -17.30
C ALA A 36 -9.96 -24.65 -17.00
N SER A 37 -8.96 -25.52 -17.20
CA SER A 37 -7.55 -25.18 -16.99
C SER A 37 -7.07 -24.11 -17.97
N GLY A 38 -7.47 -24.19 -19.25
CA GLY A 38 -7.19 -23.17 -20.25
C GLY A 38 -7.75 -21.79 -19.89
N LEU A 39 -8.99 -21.73 -19.39
CA LEU A 39 -9.61 -20.49 -18.91
C LEU A 39 -8.86 -19.91 -17.71
N VAL A 40 -8.47 -20.74 -16.73
CA VAL A 40 -7.69 -20.30 -15.56
C VAL A 40 -6.33 -19.76 -15.98
N VAL A 41 -5.58 -20.49 -16.80
CA VAL A 41 -4.26 -20.05 -17.28
C VAL A 41 -4.36 -18.78 -18.12
N GLY A 42 -5.34 -18.70 -19.02
CA GLY A 42 -5.60 -17.51 -19.83
C GLY A 42 -5.91 -16.28 -18.97
N TYR A 43 -6.75 -16.44 -17.94
CA TYR A 43 -7.05 -15.38 -16.97
C TYR A 43 -5.80 -14.94 -16.19
N LEU A 44 -4.99 -15.89 -15.68
CA LEU A 44 -3.76 -15.57 -14.96
C LEU A 44 -2.75 -14.83 -15.84
N PHE A 45 -2.60 -15.25 -17.09
CA PHE A 45 -1.74 -14.58 -18.07
C PHE A 45 -2.23 -13.16 -18.35
N PHE A 46 -3.52 -12.97 -18.61
CA PHE A 46 -4.13 -11.65 -18.81
C PHE A 46 -3.92 -10.73 -17.59
N LYS A 47 -4.19 -11.24 -16.39
CA LYS A 47 -4.00 -10.50 -15.13
C LYS A 47 -2.54 -10.11 -14.92
N ASN A 48 -1.61 -11.02 -15.18
CA ASN A 48 -0.18 -10.74 -15.07
C ASN A 48 0.26 -9.66 -16.06
N ASN A 49 -0.13 -9.80 -17.34
CA ASN A 49 0.20 -8.81 -18.37
C ASN A 49 -0.39 -7.42 -18.06
N ALA A 50 -1.64 -7.36 -17.58
CA ALA A 50 -2.25 -6.11 -17.14
C ALA A 50 -1.48 -5.47 -15.98
N ASN A 51 -1.08 -6.24 -14.97
CA ASN A 51 -0.26 -5.74 -13.86
C ASN A 51 1.13 -5.27 -14.31
N THR A 52 1.78 -5.99 -15.24
CA THR A 52 3.07 -5.57 -15.80
C THR A 52 2.94 -4.24 -16.56
N SER A 53 1.88 -4.07 -17.35
CA SER A 53 1.60 -2.79 -18.02
C SER A 53 1.33 -1.68 -17.01
N ALA A 54 0.55 -1.95 -15.96
CA ALA A 54 0.28 -0.98 -14.91
C ALA A 54 1.55 -0.54 -14.18
N TYR A 55 2.46 -1.48 -13.89
CA TYR A 55 3.74 -1.17 -13.27
C TYR A 55 4.60 -0.24 -14.15
N LYS A 56 4.72 -0.53 -15.44
CA LYS A 56 5.47 0.33 -16.38
C LYS A 56 4.91 1.75 -16.45
N ASP A 57 3.60 1.87 -16.55
CA ASP A 57 2.94 3.18 -16.61
C ASP A 57 3.06 3.91 -15.25
N PHE A 58 3.02 3.19 -14.14
CA PHE A 58 3.19 3.74 -12.80
C PHE A 58 4.62 4.28 -12.58
N ILE A 59 5.66 3.52 -12.96
CA ILE A 59 7.04 4.01 -12.90
C ILE A 59 7.24 5.23 -13.81
N THR A 60 6.59 5.27 -14.97
CA THR A 60 6.62 6.46 -15.84
C THR A 60 5.95 7.67 -15.19
N ALA A 61 4.84 7.47 -14.49
CA ALA A 61 4.17 8.53 -13.72
C ALA A 61 5.02 9.04 -12.56
N LEU A 62 5.73 8.15 -11.84
CA LEU A 62 6.65 8.53 -10.76
C LEU A 62 7.75 9.49 -11.23
N LYS A 63 8.21 9.40 -12.49
CA LYS A 63 9.18 10.37 -13.02
C LYS A 63 8.67 11.81 -13.01
N HIS A 64 7.35 12.02 -13.13
CA HIS A 64 6.75 13.35 -13.02
C HIS A 64 6.64 13.77 -11.54
N TYR A 65 6.25 12.84 -10.68
CA TYR A 65 6.17 13.04 -9.24
C TYR A 65 7.52 13.43 -8.62
N ASP A 66 8.58 12.73 -8.98
CA ASP A 66 9.96 12.95 -8.51
C ASP A 66 10.69 14.03 -9.32
N GLY A 67 10.04 14.62 -10.32
CA GLY A 67 10.68 15.62 -11.17
C GLY A 67 11.02 16.90 -10.42
N VAL A 68 11.99 17.63 -10.96
CA VAL A 68 12.61 18.78 -10.29
C VAL A 68 12.12 20.08 -10.91
N VAL A 69 11.73 21.03 -10.07
CA VAL A 69 11.46 22.41 -10.49
C VAL A 69 12.78 23.16 -10.56
N MET A 70 13.12 23.71 -11.72
CA MET A 70 14.36 24.46 -11.92
C MET A 70 14.10 25.81 -12.58
N THR A 71 14.73 26.85 -12.03
CA THR A 71 14.63 28.24 -12.51
C THR A 71 15.78 28.62 -13.46
N SER A 72 16.86 27.83 -13.54
CA SER A 72 18.02 28.10 -14.40
C SER A 72 18.07 27.22 -15.66
N GLN A 73 18.82 27.67 -16.66
CA GLN A 73 19.00 26.97 -17.95
C GLN A 73 19.96 25.76 -17.89
N GLU A 74 20.56 25.48 -16.73
CA GLU A 74 21.43 24.31 -16.55
C GLU A 74 20.59 23.06 -16.35
N ARG A 75 19.94 22.63 -17.43
CA ARG A 75 19.37 21.28 -17.50
C ARG A 75 20.52 20.30 -17.53
N PHE A 76 20.70 19.54 -16.45
CA PHE A 76 21.52 18.35 -16.53
C PHE A 76 20.86 17.42 -17.56
N ASN A 77 21.62 17.02 -18.59
CA ASN A 77 21.16 16.12 -19.66
C ASN A 77 20.97 14.67 -19.14
N ASP A 78 20.35 14.51 -17.96
CA ASP A 78 19.91 13.22 -17.46
C ASP A 78 18.50 12.92 -18.02
N PRO A 79 18.36 11.97 -18.96
CA PRO A 79 17.07 11.61 -19.54
C PRO A 79 16.12 10.92 -18.55
N SER A 80 16.59 10.56 -17.36
CA SER A 80 15.77 9.93 -16.32
C SER A 80 14.94 10.93 -15.49
N VAL A 81 15.35 12.20 -15.47
CA VAL A 81 14.73 13.26 -14.66
C VAL A 81 13.77 14.09 -15.51
N LYS A 82 12.58 14.35 -14.97
CA LYS A 82 11.64 15.34 -15.55
C LYS A 82 11.87 16.69 -14.91
N TYR A 83 11.95 17.72 -15.74
CA TYR A 83 12.15 19.10 -15.32
C TYR A 83 10.88 19.91 -15.55
N PHE A 84 10.54 20.76 -14.59
CA PHE A 84 9.39 21.64 -14.62
C PHE A 84 9.81 23.09 -14.37
N THR A 85 9.02 24.03 -14.89
CA THR A 85 9.28 25.46 -14.69
C THR A 85 8.75 25.97 -13.36
N THR A 86 7.66 25.38 -12.87
CA THR A 86 7.00 25.77 -11.62
C THR A 86 6.47 24.55 -10.87
N GLU A 87 6.31 24.67 -9.55
CA GLU A 87 5.65 23.65 -8.73
C GLU A 87 4.22 23.39 -9.22
N HIS A 88 3.48 24.44 -9.57
CA HIS A 88 2.11 24.29 -10.07
C HIS A 88 2.04 23.45 -11.35
N ASP A 89 2.94 23.69 -12.30
CA ASP A 89 3.04 22.90 -13.54
C ASP A 89 3.40 21.44 -13.25
N LYS A 90 4.41 21.21 -12.39
CA LYS A 90 4.80 19.87 -11.93
C LYS A 90 3.60 19.09 -11.42
N TRP A 91 2.87 19.64 -10.45
CA TRP A 91 1.78 18.92 -9.79
C TRP A 91 0.56 18.77 -10.69
N THR A 92 0.31 19.71 -11.60
CA THR A 92 -0.76 19.60 -12.61
C THR A 92 -0.47 18.47 -13.59
N GLN A 93 0.75 18.38 -14.12
CA GLN A 93 1.13 17.28 -15.01
C GLN A 93 1.15 15.93 -14.28
N THR A 94 1.60 15.93 -13.02
CA THR A 94 1.62 14.73 -12.16
C THR A 94 0.20 14.25 -11.87
N GLU A 95 -0.75 15.12 -11.52
CA GLU A 95 -2.16 14.77 -11.34
C GLU A 95 -2.74 14.15 -12.62
N ASN A 96 -2.51 14.77 -13.77
CA ASN A 96 -3.03 14.31 -15.05
C ASN A 96 -2.50 12.91 -15.42
N ILE A 97 -1.19 12.66 -15.27
CA ILE A 97 -0.60 11.37 -15.64
C ILE A 97 -1.08 10.24 -14.71
N PHE A 98 -1.24 10.52 -13.41
CA PHE A 98 -1.81 9.53 -12.48
C PHE A 98 -3.29 9.29 -12.74
N ASN A 99 -4.06 10.32 -13.11
CA ASN A 99 -5.46 10.17 -13.52
C ASN A 99 -5.57 9.27 -14.76
N GLN A 100 -4.79 9.53 -15.81
CA GLN A 100 -4.76 8.67 -17.01
C GLN A 100 -4.38 7.22 -16.67
N GLY A 101 -3.35 7.05 -15.84
CA GLY A 101 -2.93 5.74 -15.34
C GLY A 101 -4.05 5.02 -14.58
N TYR A 102 -4.79 5.73 -13.71
CA TYR A 102 -5.95 5.16 -13.04
C TYR A 102 -7.05 4.76 -14.01
N GLN A 103 -7.43 5.60 -14.98
CA GLN A 103 -8.47 5.25 -15.94
C GLN A 103 -8.13 3.97 -16.71
N LYS A 104 -6.86 3.81 -17.09
CA LYS A 104 -6.36 2.64 -17.81
C LYS A 104 -6.23 1.39 -16.91
N HIS A 105 -5.82 1.56 -15.66
CA HIS A 105 -5.40 0.45 -14.78
C HIS A 105 -6.22 0.32 -13.48
N SER A 106 -7.40 0.91 -13.41
CA SER A 106 -8.27 0.94 -12.21
C SER A 106 -8.61 -0.44 -11.65
N ARG A 107 -8.58 -1.48 -12.49
CA ARG A 107 -8.87 -2.88 -12.11
C ARG A 107 -7.64 -3.69 -11.69
N THR A 108 -6.45 -3.10 -11.76
CA THR A 108 -5.20 -3.76 -11.36
C THR A 108 -4.92 -3.53 -9.89
N ASN A 109 -3.97 -4.29 -9.32
CA ASN A 109 -3.55 -4.09 -7.93
C ASN A 109 -2.91 -2.72 -7.67
N LEU A 110 -2.44 -2.03 -8.72
CA LEU A 110 -1.86 -0.68 -8.63
C LEU A 110 -2.90 0.43 -8.81
N GLY A 111 -4.15 0.12 -9.15
CA GLY A 111 -5.20 1.13 -9.34
C GLY A 111 -5.37 2.04 -8.12
N CYS A 112 -5.30 1.49 -6.91
CA CYS A 112 -5.35 2.26 -5.67
C CYS A 112 -4.11 3.16 -5.48
N MET A 113 -2.93 2.75 -5.97
CA MET A 113 -1.72 3.58 -5.90
C MET A 113 -1.80 4.75 -6.87
N PHE A 114 -2.34 4.57 -8.08
CA PHE A 114 -2.60 5.69 -8.98
C PHE A 114 -3.53 6.74 -8.33
N LEU A 115 -4.58 6.30 -7.64
CA LEU A 115 -5.45 7.21 -6.88
C LEU A 115 -4.71 7.93 -5.76
N ALA A 116 -3.91 7.22 -4.96
CA ALA A 116 -3.18 7.80 -3.84
C ALA A 116 -2.18 8.87 -4.29
N PHE A 117 -1.40 8.61 -5.35
CA PHE A 117 -0.44 9.58 -5.88
C PHE A 117 -1.11 10.75 -6.61
N ARG A 118 -2.27 10.51 -7.26
CA ARG A 118 -3.12 11.59 -7.76
C ARG A 118 -3.60 12.49 -6.63
N ALA A 119 -4.05 11.92 -5.52
CA ALA A 119 -4.46 12.65 -4.33
C ALA A 119 -3.30 13.48 -3.74
N GLU A 120 -2.09 12.93 -3.68
CA GLU A 120 -0.88 13.67 -3.26
C GLU A 120 -0.59 14.86 -4.19
N SER A 121 -0.76 14.69 -5.51
CA SER A 121 -0.61 15.79 -6.47
C SER A 121 -1.63 16.90 -6.23
N LEU A 122 -2.88 16.54 -5.93
CA LEU A 122 -3.95 17.49 -5.61
C LEU A 122 -3.70 18.22 -4.28
N LEU A 123 -3.14 17.56 -3.27
CA LEU A 123 -2.71 18.24 -2.04
C LEU A 123 -1.69 19.32 -2.32
N ASN A 124 -0.68 19.03 -3.15
CA ASN A 124 0.35 20.01 -3.52
C ASN A 124 -0.22 21.17 -4.37
N LEU A 125 -1.36 20.94 -5.05
CA LEU A 125 -2.13 21.99 -5.73
C LEU A 125 -3.09 22.76 -4.79
N GLY A 126 -3.11 22.45 -3.49
CA GLY A 126 -4.02 23.06 -2.52
C GLY A 126 -5.47 22.58 -2.61
N LYS A 127 -5.76 21.55 -3.41
CA LYS A 127 -7.10 20.99 -3.61
C LYS A 127 -7.40 19.92 -2.54
N ILE A 128 -7.46 20.36 -1.29
CA ILE A 128 -7.46 19.47 -0.12
C ILE A 128 -8.68 18.53 -0.08
N ASP A 129 -9.88 19.02 -0.42
CA ASP A 129 -11.11 18.23 -0.37
C ASP A 129 -11.16 17.14 -1.46
N GLU A 130 -10.74 17.48 -2.68
CA GLU A 130 -10.60 16.53 -3.79
C GLU A 130 -9.57 15.44 -3.44
N ALA A 131 -8.42 15.85 -2.89
CA ALA A 131 -7.38 14.92 -2.46
C ALA A 131 -7.88 13.97 -1.36
N THR A 132 -8.55 14.49 -0.33
CA THR A 132 -9.09 13.68 0.77
C THR A 132 -10.09 12.64 0.25
N THR A 133 -10.95 13.04 -0.69
CA THR A 133 -11.91 12.12 -1.35
C THR A 133 -11.17 10.98 -2.07
N LEU A 134 -10.14 11.30 -2.83
CA LEU A 134 -9.37 10.29 -3.58
C LEU A 134 -8.52 9.39 -2.68
N PHE A 135 -7.97 9.90 -1.56
CA PHE A 135 -7.32 9.04 -0.58
C PHE A 135 -8.29 8.03 0.02
N ASN A 136 -9.50 8.45 0.39
CA ASN A 136 -10.51 7.55 0.92
C ASN A 136 -10.90 6.48 -0.13
N GLU A 137 -11.04 6.87 -1.40
CA GLU A 137 -11.27 5.91 -2.48
C GLU A 137 -10.10 4.92 -2.63
N ALA A 138 -8.86 5.41 -2.57
CA ALA A 138 -7.66 4.58 -2.64
C ALA A 138 -7.61 3.56 -1.48
N ILE A 139 -7.81 4.03 -0.23
CA ILE A 139 -7.82 3.19 0.98
C ILE A 139 -8.85 2.08 0.87
N ASN A 140 -10.06 2.38 0.38
CA ASN A 140 -11.13 1.40 0.21
C ASN A 140 -10.79 0.30 -0.82
N LYS A 141 -9.93 0.61 -1.80
CA LYS A 141 -9.49 -0.33 -2.85
C LYS A 141 -8.18 -1.06 -2.52
N MET A 142 -7.44 -0.64 -1.49
CA MET A 142 -6.19 -1.30 -1.13
C MET A 142 -6.44 -2.74 -0.65
N PRO A 143 -5.60 -3.71 -1.01
CA PRO A 143 -5.73 -5.07 -0.50
C PRO A 143 -5.00 -5.26 0.84
N ASN A 144 -3.89 -4.54 1.06
CA ASN A 144 -3.02 -4.70 2.22
C ASN A 144 -3.42 -3.73 3.35
N ASN A 145 -3.60 -4.23 4.57
CA ASN A 145 -4.00 -3.44 5.74
C ASN A 145 -2.91 -2.48 6.23
N ASP A 146 -1.63 -2.83 6.11
CA ASP A 146 -0.51 -1.98 6.51
C ASP A 146 -0.45 -0.71 5.66
N ILE A 147 -0.61 -0.86 4.35
CA ILE A 147 -0.65 0.27 3.41
C ILE A 147 -1.89 1.13 3.68
N LYS A 148 -3.05 0.51 3.93
CA LYS A 148 -4.27 1.24 4.31
C LYS A 148 -4.04 2.08 5.54
N ASP A 149 -3.48 1.49 6.58
CA ASP A 149 -3.28 2.13 7.87
C ASP A 149 -2.31 3.30 7.75
N TYR A 150 -1.25 3.18 6.95
CA TYR A 150 -0.39 4.32 6.61
C TYR A 150 -1.16 5.48 5.96
N TYR A 151 -2.00 5.19 4.95
CA TYR A 151 -2.78 6.25 4.29
C TYR A 151 -3.92 6.81 5.15
N LYS A 152 -4.49 6.02 6.07
CA LYS A 152 -5.43 6.54 7.07
C LYS A 152 -4.77 7.56 7.99
N VAL A 153 -3.52 7.33 8.42
CA VAL A 153 -2.76 8.35 9.16
C VAL A 153 -2.60 9.61 8.33
N LYS A 154 -2.25 9.49 7.04
CA LYS A 154 -2.15 10.65 6.15
C LYS A 154 -3.47 11.43 6.06
N VAL A 155 -4.62 10.76 5.92
CA VAL A 155 -5.95 11.40 5.92
C VAL A 155 -6.25 12.09 7.25
N ALA A 156 -5.96 11.44 8.37
CA ALA A 156 -6.14 12.02 9.70
C ALA A 156 -5.31 13.30 9.88
N LEU A 157 -4.07 13.32 9.40
CA LEU A 157 -3.21 14.51 9.42
C LEU A 157 -3.76 15.64 8.55
N ILE A 158 -4.25 15.34 7.34
CA ILE A 158 -4.90 16.33 6.46
C ILE A 158 -6.10 16.98 7.17
N LYS A 159 -6.92 16.18 7.86
CA LYS A 159 -8.04 16.67 8.66
C LYS A 159 -7.57 17.58 9.80
N MET A 160 -6.52 17.18 10.52
CA MET A 160 -5.94 18.00 11.58
C MET A 160 -5.45 19.37 11.06
N ASP A 161 -4.80 19.41 9.90
CA ASP A 161 -4.34 20.66 9.27
C ASP A 161 -5.51 21.58 8.88
N LYS A 162 -6.69 21.00 8.61
CA LYS A 162 -7.95 21.73 8.40
C LYS A 162 -8.64 22.15 9.70
N ASN A 163 -8.04 21.91 10.87
CA ASN A 163 -8.66 22.08 12.20
C ASN A 163 -9.92 21.22 12.40
N ASP A 164 -10.03 20.09 11.70
CA ASP A 164 -11.09 19.11 11.92
C ASP A 164 -10.71 18.19 13.08
N THR A 165 -11.50 18.24 14.16
CA THR A 165 -11.29 17.44 15.37
C THR A 165 -11.42 15.94 15.11
N GLN A 166 -12.07 15.52 14.03
CA GLN A 166 -12.13 14.11 13.65
C GLN A 166 -10.74 13.55 13.33
N GLY A 167 -9.84 14.37 12.80
CA GLY A 167 -8.47 13.95 12.47
C GLY A 167 -7.69 13.50 13.70
N ILE A 168 -7.80 14.25 14.81
CA ILE A 168 -7.11 13.88 16.05
C ILE A 168 -7.75 12.64 16.70
N GLU A 169 -9.07 12.51 16.66
CA GLU A 169 -9.78 11.33 17.19
C GLU A 169 -9.41 10.05 16.42
N GLU A 170 -9.31 10.14 15.08
CA GLU A 170 -8.87 9.03 14.25
C GLU A 170 -7.42 8.65 14.57
N LEU A 171 -6.53 9.62 14.74
CA LEU A 171 -5.13 9.38 15.08
C LEU A 171 -4.98 8.75 16.46
N GLN A 172 -5.78 9.18 17.45
CA GLN A 172 -5.84 8.58 18.79
C GLN A 172 -6.26 7.11 18.73
N LYS A 173 -7.33 6.78 17.97
CA LYS A 173 -7.75 5.39 17.77
C LYS A 173 -6.64 4.52 17.17
N MET A 174 -5.85 5.05 16.23
CA MET A 174 -4.71 4.34 15.66
C MET A 174 -3.57 4.17 16.67
N ALA A 175 -3.32 5.17 17.52
CA ALA A 175 -2.34 5.11 18.60
C ALA A 175 -2.72 4.11 19.71
N ASP A 176 -4.00 3.78 19.84
CA ASP A 176 -4.51 2.77 20.80
C ASP A 176 -4.64 1.37 20.20
N THR A 177 -4.58 1.23 18.87
CA THR A 177 -4.60 -0.07 18.19
C THR A 177 -3.20 -0.69 18.18
N GLU A 178 -2.91 -1.50 19.19
CA GLU A 178 -1.65 -2.24 19.29
C GLU A 178 -1.46 -3.19 18.10
N ASN A 179 -0.22 -3.29 17.60
CA ASN A 179 0.20 -4.07 16.42
C ASN A 179 -0.12 -3.53 15.02
N SER A 180 -0.75 -2.36 14.88
CA SER A 180 -0.83 -1.69 13.56
C SER A 180 0.49 -0.97 13.23
N ILE A 181 0.91 -0.98 11.96
CA ILE A 181 2.04 -0.16 11.49
C ILE A 181 1.74 1.34 11.66
N ALA A 182 0.47 1.74 11.63
CA ALA A 182 0.07 3.12 11.92
C ALA A 182 0.29 3.52 13.39
N ASN A 183 0.40 2.56 14.32
CA ASN A 183 0.47 2.84 15.74
C ASN A 183 1.68 3.73 16.11
N ASP A 184 2.87 3.36 15.64
CA ASP A 184 4.11 4.11 15.89
C ASP A 184 4.03 5.51 15.29
N LEU A 185 3.57 5.60 14.04
CA LEU A 185 3.43 6.88 13.36
C LEU A 185 2.39 7.77 14.05
N ALA A 186 1.26 7.20 14.50
CA ALA A 186 0.21 7.91 15.21
C ALA A 186 0.69 8.43 16.56
N LEU A 187 1.38 7.60 17.35
CA LEU A 187 2.00 8.00 18.61
C LEU A 187 3.00 9.15 18.41
N TYR A 188 3.89 9.03 17.42
CA TYR A 188 4.85 10.08 17.10
C TYR A 188 4.15 11.39 16.70
N LYS A 189 3.15 11.32 15.80
CA LYS A 189 2.43 12.49 15.30
C LYS A 189 1.56 13.16 16.36
N LEU A 190 0.90 12.40 17.25
CA LEU A 190 0.18 12.95 18.39
C LEU A 190 1.13 13.67 19.35
N GLY A 191 2.27 13.06 19.69
CA GLY A 191 3.26 13.72 20.55
C GLY A 191 3.77 15.03 19.94
N ALA A 192 4.09 15.04 18.64
CA ALA A 192 4.48 16.26 17.92
C ALA A 192 3.36 17.32 17.89
N HIS A 193 2.10 16.91 17.73
CA HIS A 193 0.95 17.80 17.75
C HIS A 193 0.79 18.48 19.11
N TYR A 194 0.81 17.72 20.22
CA TYR A 194 0.72 18.30 21.57
C TYR A 194 1.93 19.17 21.93
N TRP A 195 3.13 18.79 21.47
CA TRP A 195 4.33 19.60 21.62
C TRP A 195 4.15 20.99 20.98
N ASN A 196 3.65 21.05 19.74
CA ASN A 196 3.42 22.32 19.03
C ASN A 196 2.37 23.19 19.73
N GLN A 197 1.45 22.59 20.51
CA GLN A 197 0.49 23.31 21.35
C GLN A 197 1.05 23.71 22.72
N LYS A 198 2.32 23.46 23.00
CA LYS A 198 2.97 23.64 24.32
C LYS A 198 2.33 22.78 25.43
N LYS A 199 1.62 21.72 25.04
CA LYS A 199 1.03 20.70 25.94
C LYS A 199 2.05 19.59 26.17
N PHE A 200 3.10 19.96 26.90
CA PHE A 200 4.31 19.16 27.04
C PHE A 200 4.10 17.84 27.80
N LYS A 201 3.16 17.82 28.75
CA LYS A 201 2.83 16.61 29.50
C LYS A 201 2.23 15.55 28.59
N GLU A 202 1.23 15.93 27.79
CA GLU A 202 0.57 15.04 26.83
C GLU A 202 1.54 14.58 25.74
N ALA A 203 2.38 15.48 25.22
CA ALA A 203 3.41 15.13 24.26
C ALA A 203 4.36 14.05 24.79
N LYS A 204 4.82 14.21 26.03
CA LYS A 204 5.67 13.25 26.74
C LYS A 204 4.99 11.90 26.91
N GLU A 205 3.71 11.86 27.29
CA GLU A 205 2.95 10.63 27.47
C GLU A 205 2.90 9.78 26.18
N TYR A 206 2.57 10.38 25.03
CA TYR A 206 2.52 9.65 23.75
C TYR A 206 3.90 9.14 23.30
N TRP A 207 4.93 9.96 23.45
CA TRP A 207 6.30 9.57 23.10
C TRP A 207 6.88 8.51 24.02
N GLN A 208 6.56 8.55 25.31
CA GLN A 208 6.94 7.50 26.26
C GLN A 208 6.26 6.16 25.92
N ARG A 209 4.97 6.16 25.55
CA ARG A 209 4.28 4.95 25.07
C ARG A 209 5.01 4.31 23.90
N LEU A 210 5.45 5.12 22.92
CA LEU A 210 6.25 4.63 21.79
C LEU A 210 7.60 4.06 22.25
N LEU A 211 8.33 4.76 23.12
CA LEU A 211 9.62 4.27 23.60
C LEU A 211 9.51 2.97 24.40
N VAL A 212 8.53 2.83 25.30
CA VAL A 212 8.30 1.60 26.07
C VAL A 212 8.05 0.43 25.13
N LYS A 213 7.25 0.62 24.08
CA LYS A 213 7.01 -0.39 23.05
C LYS A 213 8.30 -0.79 22.33
N THR A 214 9.11 0.18 21.89
CA THR A 214 10.37 -0.11 21.16
C THR A 214 11.46 -0.71 22.03
N GLY A 215 11.58 -0.27 23.29
CA GLY A 215 12.60 -0.74 24.23
C GLY A 215 12.24 -2.06 24.94
N GLY A 216 10.95 -2.38 25.03
CA GLY A 216 10.44 -3.64 25.59
C GLY A 216 10.18 -4.74 24.55
N SER A 217 10.19 -4.43 23.24
CA SER A 217 9.96 -5.46 22.23
C SER A 217 11.15 -6.44 22.15
N GLN A 218 10.90 -7.72 22.46
CA GLN A 218 11.87 -8.80 22.27
C GLN A 218 12.18 -9.10 20.78
N THR A 219 11.56 -8.36 19.86
CA THR A 219 11.58 -8.60 18.42
C THR A 219 12.68 -7.81 17.68
N GLY A 220 13.44 -6.96 18.37
CA GLY A 220 14.49 -6.13 17.76
C GLY A 220 13.97 -5.05 16.80
N HIS A 221 12.66 -4.80 16.77
CA HIS A 221 12.08 -3.78 15.91
C HIS A 221 12.18 -2.41 16.58
N SER A 222 13.19 -1.62 16.19
CA SER A 222 13.30 -0.23 16.59
C SER A 222 12.44 0.64 15.69
N SER A 223 11.50 1.39 16.27
CA SER A 223 10.74 2.41 15.55
C SER A 223 11.71 3.42 14.91
N PRO A 224 11.47 3.89 13.67
CA PRO A 224 12.33 4.89 13.03
C PRO A 224 12.32 6.22 13.80
N PHE A 225 11.32 6.47 14.64
CA PHE A 225 11.17 7.70 15.43
C PHE A 225 11.87 7.64 16.80
N ALA A 226 12.40 6.47 17.21
CA ALA A 226 12.85 6.26 18.58
C ALA A 226 14.02 7.19 18.96
N GLN A 227 14.98 7.43 18.06
CA GLN A 227 16.11 8.33 18.32
C GLN A 227 15.63 9.77 18.46
N GLU A 228 14.85 10.26 17.51
CA GLU A 228 14.31 11.63 17.53
C GLU A 228 13.47 11.89 18.79
N ILE A 229 12.68 10.90 19.21
CA ILE A 229 11.88 11.00 20.44
C ILE A 229 12.79 11.10 21.68
N LYS A 230 13.87 10.31 21.77
CA LYS A 230 14.82 10.41 22.90
C LYS A 230 15.43 11.80 22.98
N GLU A 231 15.83 12.37 21.84
CA GLU A 231 16.37 13.73 21.76
C GLU A 231 15.34 14.76 22.25
N LYS A 232 14.09 14.69 21.76
CA LYS A 232 13.01 15.58 22.20
C LYS A 232 12.66 15.41 23.69
N LEU A 233 12.70 14.19 24.21
CA LEU A 233 12.43 13.93 25.62
C LEU A 233 13.53 14.48 26.54
N ASN A 234 14.79 14.49 26.08
CA ASN A 234 15.89 15.08 26.83
C ASN A 234 15.73 16.61 26.97
N LEU A 235 15.16 17.29 25.97
CA LEU A 235 14.86 18.73 26.07
C LEU A 235 13.92 19.06 27.24
N PHE A 236 12.95 18.19 27.55
CA PHE A 236 12.09 18.37 28.73
C PHE A 236 12.84 18.31 30.06
N SER A 237 13.96 17.57 30.11
CA SER A 237 14.76 17.43 31.33
C SER A 237 15.69 18.63 31.56
N THR A 238 16.05 19.35 30.49
CA THR A 238 16.93 20.52 30.54
C THR A 238 16.17 21.83 30.73
N GLU A 239 14.92 21.94 30.30
CA GLU A 239 14.09 23.16 30.48
C GLU A 239 13.38 23.25 31.85
N ASN A 240 13.45 22.20 32.68
CA ASN A 240 12.88 22.16 34.03
C ASN A 240 13.95 22.27 35.15
N LEU A 241 15.12 22.85 34.85
CA LEU A 241 16.17 23.21 35.83
C LEU A 241 16.38 24.72 35.87
#